data_AF-A0A1Q5HBT9-F1
#
_entry.id   AF-A0A1Q5HBT9-F1
#
_cell.length_a   1.000
_cell.length_b   1.000
_cell.length_c   1.000
_cell.angle_alpha   90.00
_cell.angle_beta   90.00
_cell.angle_gamma   90.00
#
_symmetry.space_group_name_H-M   'P 1'
#
loop_
_entity.id
_entity.type
_entity.pdbx_description
1 polymer ?
#
loop_
_entity_poly.entity_id
_entity_poly.type
_entity_poly.pdbx_seq_one_letter_code
_entity_poly.pdbx_strand_id
1 'polypeptide(L)' 'MAILHTPVEGFTGPGPGGTAFVNGRAETDDPAVIAYARRHGYEVEETKPRRKTTETPKE' A
#
# COMPACT_ATOMS: atom_id res chain seq x y z
N MET A 1 3.43 0.30 6.86
CA MET A 1 2.44 0.31 5.77
C MET A 1 2.98 1.21 4.68
N ALA A 2 2.61 0.92 3.44
CA ALA A 2 2.96 1.72 2.29
C ALA A 2 1.81 1.67 1.28
N ILE A 3 1.68 2.75 0.54
CA ILE A 3 0.83 2.82 -0.65
C ILE A 3 1.75 2.63 -1.85
N LEU A 4 1.39 1.70 -2.74
CA LEU A 4 2.06 1.44 -3.99
C LEU A 4 1.26 2.09 -5.12
N HIS A 5 1.93 2.84 -5.98
CA HIS A 5 1.37 3.30 -7.25
C HIS A 5 2.02 2.55 -8.40
N THR A 6 1.19 1.92 -9.21
CA THR A 6 1.64 1.26 -10.44
C THR A 6 1.85 2.29 -11.54
N PRO A 7 2.87 2.11 -12.41
CA PRO A 7 3.08 2.98 -13.56
C PRO A 7 1.97 2.84 -14.63
N VAL A 8 1.10 1.83 -14.51
CA VAL A 8 -0.03 1.62 -15.41
C VAL A 8 -1.23 2.43 -14.91
N GLU A 9 -1.50 3.55 -15.57
CA GLU A 9 -2.63 4.42 -15.23
C GLU A 9 -3.96 3.64 -15.22
N GLY A 10 -4.74 3.81 -14.15
CA GLY A 10 -6.05 3.17 -14.01
C GLY A 10 -6.05 1.66 -13.75
N PHE A 11 -4.89 1.02 -13.59
CA PHE A 11 -4.83 -0.43 -13.39
C PHE A 11 -5.62 -0.86 -12.14
N THR A 12 -6.50 -1.84 -12.33
CA THR A 12 -7.30 -2.43 -11.26
C THR A 12 -7.21 -3.94 -11.38
N GLY A 13 -6.71 -4.60 -10.34
CA GLY A 13 -6.44 -6.04 -10.38
C GLY A 13 -5.41 -6.52 -9.36
N PRO A 14 -5.06 -7.81 -9.41
CA PRO A 14 -4.06 -8.39 -8.52
C PRO A 14 -2.65 -7.88 -8.87
N GLY A 15 -1.89 -7.59 -7.84
CA GLY A 15 -0.51 -7.12 -7.89
C GLY A 15 0.46 -8.04 -7.13
N PRO A 16 1.74 -7.63 -7.04
CA PRO A 16 2.76 -8.40 -6.34
C PRO A 16 2.37 -8.72 -4.89
N GLY A 17 2.68 -9.94 -4.45
CA GLY A 17 2.37 -10.42 -3.10
C GLY A 17 0.87 -10.49 -2.77
N GLY A 18 0.00 -10.56 -3.77
CA GLY A 18 -1.45 -10.61 -3.56
C GLY A 18 -2.08 -9.25 -3.24
N THR A 19 -1.36 -8.15 -3.47
CA THR A 19 -1.92 -6.80 -3.33
C THR A 19 -3.07 -6.59 -4.30
N ALA A 20 -4.10 -5.84 -3.89
CA ALA A 20 -5.20 -5.47 -4.76
C ALA A 20 -5.02 -4.01 -5.19
N PHE A 21 -4.75 -3.79 -6.48
CA PHE A 21 -4.71 -2.46 -7.06
C PHE A 21 -6.12 -2.00 -7.42
N VAL A 22 -6.41 -0.74 -7.11
CA VAL A 22 -7.64 -0.04 -7.47
C VAL A 22 -7.24 1.33 -8.01
N ASN A 23 -7.58 1.63 -9.26
CA ASN A 23 -7.18 2.88 -9.94
C ASN A 23 -5.69 3.19 -9.82
N GLY A 24 -4.86 2.18 -9.98
CA GLY A 24 -3.41 2.28 -9.95
C GLY A 24 -2.79 2.31 -8.54
N ARG A 25 -3.60 2.20 -7.48
CA ARG A 25 -3.17 2.27 -6.09
C ARG A 25 -3.40 0.97 -5.34
N ALA A 26 -2.42 0.50 -4.58
CA ALA A 26 -2.56 -0.63 -3.66
C ALA A 26 -1.96 -0.31 -2.28
N GLU A 27 -2.52 -0.87 -1.22
CA GLU A 27 -1.97 -0.73 0.13
C GLU A 27 -1.35 -2.05 0.59
N THR A 28 -0.18 -1.98 1.20
CA THR A 28 0.51 -3.15 1.75
C THR A 28 1.32 -2.78 2.99
N ASP A 29 1.39 -3.68 3.96
CA ASP A 29 2.37 -3.63 5.06
C ASP A 29 3.51 -4.63 4.89
N ASP A 30 3.47 -5.45 3.83
CA ASP A 30 4.46 -6.50 3.62
C ASP A 30 5.79 -5.90 3.13
N PRO A 31 6.89 -6.07 3.90
CA PRO A 31 8.17 -5.46 3.56
C PRO A 31 8.80 -6.05 2.28
N ALA A 32 8.48 -7.30 1.91
CA ALA A 32 8.98 -7.90 0.69
C ALA A 32 8.30 -7.30 -0.54
N VAL A 33 6.98 -7.05 -0.47
CA VAL A 33 6.24 -6.34 -1.54
C VAL A 33 6.72 -4.91 -1.70
N ILE A 34 6.97 -4.20 -0.59
CA ILE A 34 7.52 -2.84 -0.60
C ILE A 34 8.91 -2.81 -1.26
N ALA A 35 9.78 -3.76 -0.91
CA ALA A 35 11.11 -3.86 -1.50
C ALA A 35 11.06 -4.21 -3.00
N TYR A 36 10.13 -5.08 -3.41
CA TYR A 36 9.87 -5.39 -4.82
C TYR A 36 9.44 -4.14 -5.58
N ALA A 37 8.44 -3.42 -5.06
CA ALA A 37 7.90 -2.20 -5.66
C ALA A 37 9.00 -1.16 -5.95
N ARG A 38 9.87 -0.90 -4.96
CA ARG A 38 11.03 0.01 -5.09
C ARG A 38 12.00 -0.37 -6.21
N ARG A 39 12.16 -1.66 -6.49
CA ARG A 39 13.10 -2.16 -7.53
C ARG A 39 12.48 -2.20 -8.92
N HIS A 40 11.14 -2.26 -9.00
CA HIS A 40 10.39 -2.49 -10.23
C HIS A 40 9.68 -1.23 -10.78
N GLY A 41 10.04 -0.05 -10.29
CA GLY A 41 9.54 1.22 -10.82
C GLY A 41 8.14 1.62 -10.36
N TYR A 42 7.66 1.03 -9.26
CA TYR A 42 6.46 1.50 -8.57
C TYR A 42 6.83 2.69 -7.69
N GLU A 43 5.94 3.67 -7.58
CA GLU A 43 6.06 4.70 -6.56
C GLU A 43 5.58 4.12 -5.22
N VAL A 44 6.36 4.36 -4.17
CA VAL A 44 6.10 3.81 -2.84
C VAL A 44 5.99 4.95 -1.84
N GLU A 45 4.77 5.22 -1.40
CA GLU A 45 4.51 6.18 -0.33
C GLU A 45 4.50 5.45 1.02
N GLU A 46 5.53 5.65 1.84
CA GLU A 46 5.56 5.09 3.19
C GLU A 46 4.56 5.81 4.10
N THR A 47 3.45 5.14 4.41
CA THR A 47 2.50 5.64 5.40
C THR A 47 2.88 5.08 6.77
N LYS A 48 3.16 5.98 7.71
CA LYS A 48 3.20 5.56 9.12
C LYS A 48 1.85 4.88 9.41
N PRO A 49 1.81 3.65 9.91
CA PRO A 49 0.55 3.05 10.30
C PRO A 49 -0.10 4.03 11.25
N ARG A 50 -1.27 4.55 10.88
CA ARG A 50 -2.10 5.33 11.80
C ARG A 50 -2.40 4.33 12.90
N ARG A 51 -1.66 4.43 14.01
CA ARG A 51 -1.98 3.76 15.26
C ARG A 51 -3.46 4.08 15.44
N LYS A 52 -4.34 3.09 15.34
CA LYS A 52 -5.71 3.24 15.83
C LYS A 52 -5.52 3.59 17.29
N THR A 53 -5.51 4.88 17.61
CA THR A 53 -5.88 5.35 18.93
C THR A 53 -7.31 4.87 19.06
N THR A 54 -7.46 3.72 19.69
CA THR A 54 -8.70 3.34 20.35
C THR A 54 -8.89 4.42 21.41
N GLU A 55 -9.43 5.57 21.02
CA GLU A 55 -10.09 6.46 21.96
C GLU A 55 -11.27 5.65 22.49
N THR A 56 -11.05 4.99 23.62
CA THR A 56 -12.11 4.52 24.47
C THR A 56 -12.89 5.77 24.87
N PRO A 57 -14.16 5.96 24.44
CA PRO A 57 -14.97 6.99 25.03
C PRO A 57 -15.20 6.54 26.47
N LYS A 58 -14.56 7.21 27.42
CA LYS A 58 -14.88 7.10 28.83
C LYS A 58 -15.85 8.23 29.15
N GLU A 59 -17.14 7.92 29.15
CA GLU A 59 -18.14 8.55 30.02
C GLU A 59 -19.18 7.51 30.45
#